data_AF-A0A3S0ZNF6-F1
#
_entry.id   AF-A0A3S0ZNF6-F1
#
_cell.length_a   1.000
_cell.length_b   1.000
_cell.length_c   1.000
_cell.angle_alpha   90.00
_cell.angle_beta   90.00
_cell.angle_gamma   90.00
#
_symmetry.space_group_name_H-M   'P 1'
#
loop_
_entity.id
_entity.type
_entity.pdbx_description
1 polymer ?
#
loop_
_entity_poly.entity_id
_entity_poly.type
_entity_poly.pdbx_seq_one_letter_code
_entity_poly.pdbx_strand_id
1 'polypeptide(L)'
;MIVLYFQRAENWMEDNSNSTDGVQGLTDFGEMVVKEMNRLGMMVDLSHVSVQTMKDALRVTRAPVIYSHSSAYKLCEHNRNVRDSVMQIVKENKGVIMVNFYNDYVTCSPNATLDDVADHIDYIKEKIGADYVGIGGDYDGVTRTPVGLEDVSKYPDLFAELLRRKWSEADLEKLAGKNLLRVFREVEKVRDSLISEPPNEHTISRSTWVNSTCRTSF
;
A
#
# COMPACT_ATOMS: atom_id res chain seq x y z
N MET A 1 2.95 6.34 -10.00
CA MET A 1 2.52 5.81 -8.70
C MET A 1 2.87 6.85 -7.67
N ILE A 2 1.92 7.33 -6.88
CA ILE A 2 2.18 8.21 -5.74
C ILE A 2 1.77 7.45 -4.49
N VAL A 3 2.69 7.33 -3.54
CA VAL A 3 2.36 7.00 -2.15
C VAL A 3 1.65 8.22 -1.59
N LEU A 4 0.40 8.08 -1.12
CA LEU A 4 -0.42 9.21 -0.61
C LEU A 4 0.22 9.98 0.54
N TYR A 5 1.36 9.51 1.03
CA TYR A 5 2.19 10.11 2.05
C TYR A 5 2.70 11.54 1.76
N PHE A 6 2.57 12.07 0.53
CA PHE A 6 3.07 13.41 0.19
C PHE A 6 2.19 14.60 0.63
N GLN A 7 1.11 14.35 1.38
CA GLN A 7 0.37 15.39 2.11
C GLN A 7 0.33 15.10 3.61
N ARG A 8 1.51 15.17 4.24
CA ARG A 8 1.74 15.46 5.67
C ARG A 8 0.98 14.58 6.68
N ALA A 9 1.68 13.57 7.18
CA ALA A 9 1.67 13.17 8.60
C ALA A 9 2.97 12.38 8.87
N GLU A 10 4.02 13.07 9.30
CA GLU A 10 5.37 12.52 9.49
C GLU A 10 5.53 11.47 10.61
N ASN A 11 4.46 10.89 11.16
CA ASN A 11 4.54 10.04 12.34
C ASN A 11 3.87 8.67 12.13
N TRP A 12 4.47 7.81 11.30
CA TRP A 12 4.13 6.37 11.33
C TRP A 12 4.50 5.69 12.65
N MET A 13 5.41 6.32 13.40
CA MET A 13 5.87 5.82 14.71
C MET A 13 4.88 6.10 15.84
N GLU A 14 3.82 6.86 15.62
CA GLU A 14 2.88 7.21 16.68
C GLU A 14 1.44 7.12 16.19
N ASP A 15 0.85 5.93 16.33
CA ASP A 15 -0.58 5.79 16.59
C ASP A 15 -0.85 6.12 18.09
N ASN A 16 -0.13 7.12 18.62
CA ASN A 16 -0.46 7.74 19.88
C ASN A 16 -1.65 8.65 19.58
N SER A 17 -2.70 8.53 20.39
CA SER A 17 -3.87 9.43 20.45
C SER A 17 -3.53 10.90 20.77
N ASN A 18 -2.27 11.31 20.59
CA ASN A 18 -1.66 12.60 20.89
C ASN A 18 -0.88 13.17 19.69
N SER A 19 -1.22 12.82 18.44
CA SER A 19 -0.73 13.59 17.30
C SER A 19 -1.25 15.03 17.42
N THR A 20 -0.36 15.98 17.70
CA THR A 20 -0.67 17.38 18.03
C THR A 20 -1.27 18.19 16.87
N ASP A 21 -1.41 17.61 15.69
CA ASP A 21 -1.83 18.27 14.45
C ASP A 21 -3.18 17.78 13.90
N GLY A 22 -4.17 17.44 14.76
CA GLY A 22 -5.63 17.55 14.53
C GLY A 22 -6.33 16.86 13.33
N VAL A 23 -5.64 16.38 12.29
CA VAL A 23 -6.26 15.79 11.10
C VAL A 23 -6.15 14.27 11.15
N GLN A 24 -7.28 13.61 11.33
CA GLN A 24 -7.41 12.16 11.23
C GLN A 24 -7.88 11.81 9.81
N GLY A 25 -7.06 11.10 9.02
CA GLY A 25 -7.47 10.61 7.70
C GLY A 25 -7.22 11.57 6.54
N LEU A 26 -8.11 11.55 5.54
CA LEU A 26 -8.05 12.49 4.41
C LEU A 26 -8.87 13.76 4.70
N THR A 27 -8.32 14.92 4.35
CA THR A 27 -9.09 16.18 4.28
C THR A 27 -9.92 16.23 3.00
N ASP A 28 -10.84 17.20 2.90
CA ASP A 28 -11.58 17.47 1.65
C ASP A 28 -10.64 17.65 0.45
N PHE A 29 -9.51 18.33 0.65
CA PHE A 29 -8.49 18.48 -0.39
C PHE A 29 -7.78 17.14 -0.69
N GLY A 30 -7.49 16.33 0.33
CA GLY A 30 -6.95 14.98 0.15
C GLY A 30 -7.89 14.07 -0.66
N GLU A 31 -9.20 14.18 -0.46
CA GLU A 31 -10.17 13.48 -1.31
C GLU A 31 -10.10 13.96 -2.77
N MET A 32 -9.93 15.27 -3.00
CA MET A 32 -9.76 15.82 -4.35
C MET A 32 -8.48 15.29 -5.01
N VAL A 33 -7.39 15.14 -4.25
CA VAL A 33 -6.14 14.54 -4.74
C VAL A 33 -6.37 13.09 -5.18
N VAL A 34 -7.05 12.27 -4.37
CA VAL A 34 -7.38 10.89 -4.75
C VAL A 34 -8.22 10.85 -6.04
N LYS A 35 -9.22 11.73 -6.16
CA LYS A 35 -10.06 11.84 -7.37
C LYS A 35 -9.25 12.25 -8.60
N GLU A 36 -8.32 13.20 -8.45
CA GLU A 36 -7.45 13.63 -9.54
C GLU A 36 -6.45 12.53 -9.94
N MET A 37 -5.93 11.76 -8.97
CA MET A 37 -5.14 10.57 -9.27
C MET A 37 -5.92 9.55 -10.09
N ASN A 38 -7.20 9.31 -9.77
CA ASN A 38 -8.05 8.44 -10.59
C ASN A 38 -8.26 9.00 -12.01
N ARG A 39 -8.51 10.32 -12.13
CA ARG A 39 -8.66 11.00 -13.44
C ARG A 39 -7.41 10.92 -14.30
N LEU A 40 -6.22 10.96 -13.68
CA LEU A 40 -4.93 10.85 -14.37
C LEU A 40 -4.54 9.40 -14.72
N GLY A 41 -5.18 8.39 -14.12
CA GLY A 41 -4.75 6.99 -14.23
C GLY A 41 -3.50 6.69 -13.38
N MET A 42 -3.41 7.33 -12.23
CA MET A 42 -2.35 7.11 -11.26
C MET A 42 -2.81 6.15 -10.16
N MET A 43 -2.05 5.08 -9.93
CA MET A 43 -2.28 4.18 -8.81
C MET A 43 -2.15 4.92 -7.48
N VAL A 44 -3.17 4.78 -6.65
CA VAL A 44 -3.23 5.25 -5.26
C VAL A 44 -2.54 4.20 -4.39
N ASP A 45 -1.39 4.57 -3.81
CA ASP A 45 -0.65 3.69 -2.91
C ASP A 45 -0.87 4.07 -1.44
N LEU A 46 -1.33 3.09 -0.66
CA LEU A 46 -1.70 3.19 0.74
C LEU A 46 -0.65 2.61 1.69
N SER A 47 0.54 2.25 1.20
CA SER A 47 1.71 2.12 2.06
C SER A 47 1.93 3.40 2.88
N HIS A 48 2.42 3.25 4.12
CA HIS A 48 2.77 4.30 5.09
C HIS A 48 1.62 5.08 5.73
N VAL A 49 0.41 5.02 5.21
CA VAL A 49 -0.68 5.87 5.72
C VAL A 49 -1.33 5.30 6.99
N SER A 50 -2.02 6.15 7.75
CA SER A 50 -2.80 5.72 8.92
C SER A 50 -3.98 4.82 8.53
N VAL A 51 -4.48 4.00 9.46
CA VAL A 51 -5.68 3.18 9.22
C VAL A 51 -6.88 4.02 8.79
N GLN A 52 -7.04 5.22 9.35
CA GLN A 52 -8.11 6.14 8.96
C GLN A 52 -7.94 6.62 7.52
N THR A 53 -6.72 7.02 7.13
CA THR A 53 -6.41 7.41 5.75
C THR A 53 -6.62 6.26 4.77
N MET A 54 -6.29 5.01 5.14
CA MET A 54 -6.58 3.83 4.31
C MET A 54 -8.09 3.73 4.02
N LYS A 55 -8.92 3.83 5.06
CA LYS A 55 -10.38 3.74 4.94
C LYS A 55 -10.97 4.87 4.12
N ASP A 56 -10.51 6.11 4.34
CA ASP A 56 -11.00 7.27 3.59
C ASP A 56 -10.62 7.17 2.10
N ALA A 57 -9.37 6.80 1.79
CA ALA A 57 -8.94 6.61 0.41
C ALA A 57 -9.71 5.48 -0.28
N LEU A 58 -9.93 4.34 0.39
CA LEU A 58 -10.71 3.22 -0.12
C LEU A 58 -12.20 3.57 -0.34
N ARG A 59 -12.76 4.48 0.48
CA ARG A 59 -14.12 5.01 0.29
C ARG A 59 -14.21 5.94 -0.93
N VAL A 60 -13.17 6.73 -1.18
CA VAL A 60 -13.19 7.83 -2.18
C VAL A 60 -12.73 7.38 -3.56
N THR A 61 -11.76 6.47 -3.62
CA THR A 61 -11.16 6.03 -4.89
C THR A 61 -12.18 5.37 -5.82
N ARG A 62 -12.09 5.69 -7.10
CA ARG A 62 -12.88 5.08 -8.19
C ARG A 62 -12.15 3.92 -8.87
N ALA A 63 -10.86 3.75 -8.56
CA ALA A 63 -10.01 2.70 -9.13
C ALA A 63 -9.44 1.79 -8.03
N PRO A 64 -8.99 0.56 -8.39
CA PRO A 64 -8.30 -0.30 -7.46
C PRO A 64 -7.01 0.35 -6.91
N VAL A 65 -6.77 0.18 -5.61
CA VAL A 65 -5.58 0.71 -4.92
C VAL A 65 -4.47 -0.32 -4.84
N ILE A 66 -3.28 0.12 -4.44
CA ILE A 66 -2.19 -0.76 -4.06
C ILE A 66 -1.72 -0.46 -2.63
N TYR A 67 -1.09 -1.45 -2.03
CA TYR A 67 -0.09 -1.25 -0.98
C TYR A 67 1.22 -1.71 -1.57
N SER A 68 2.11 -0.80 -1.93
CA SER A 68 3.32 -1.16 -2.67
C SER A 68 4.35 -1.94 -1.85
N HIS A 69 4.26 -1.90 -0.52
CA HIS A 69 5.15 -2.59 0.43
C HIS A 69 4.57 -2.56 1.86
N SER A 70 3.57 -3.42 2.12
CA SER A 70 2.99 -3.64 3.45
C SER A 70 2.65 -5.11 3.66
N SER A 71 2.85 -5.61 4.88
CA SER A 71 2.62 -7.02 5.24
C SER A 71 1.33 -7.18 6.07
N ALA A 72 1.07 -8.38 6.59
CA ALA A 72 -0.15 -8.70 7.34
C ALA A 72 -0.04 -8.37 8.84
N TYR A 73 -0.95 -7.54 9.37
CA TYR A 73 -0.88 -7.05 10.75
C TYR A 73 -1.05 -8.17 11.79
N LYS A 74 -1.81 -9.22 11.46
CA LYS A 74 -2.08 -10.29 12.43
C LYS A 74 -0.85 -11.14 12.77
N LEU A 75 0.11 -11.24 11.85
CA LEU A 75 1.35 -11.99 12.07
C LEU A 75 2.43 -11.12 12.73
N CYS A 76 2.45 -9.82 12.43
CA CYS A 76 3.25 -8.83 13.13
C CYS A 76 2.44 -7.54 13.31
N GLU A 77 2.11 -7.22 14.57
CA GLU A 77 1.23 -6.12 15.00
C GLU A 77 1.90 -4.73 14.87
N HIS A 78 2.48 -4.44 13.71
CA HIS A 78 3.11 -3.17 13.37
C HIS A 78 2.17 -2.29 12.53
N ASN A 79 2.07 -0.99 12.81
CA ASN A 79 1.11 -0.09 12.13
C ASN A 79 1.36 0.12 10.63
N ARG A 80 2.52 -0.32 10.13
CA ARG A 80 2.81 -0.38 8.69
C ARG A 80 2.13 -1.54 7.97
N ASN A 81 1.60 -2.51 8.72
CA ASN A 81 0.93 -3.69 8.19
C ASN A 81 -0.59 -3.52 8.09
N VAL A 82 -1.18 -4.26 7.14
CA VAL A 82 -2.60 -4.18 6.82
C VAL A 82 -3.39 -5.06 7.79
N ARG A 83 -4.39 -4.49 8.46
CA ARG A 83 -5.33 -5.20 9.34
C ARG A 83 -6.35 -5.98 8.52
N ASP A 84 -6.84 -7.11 9.04
CA ASP A 84 -7.84 -7.96 8.37
C ASP A 84 -9.09 -7.21 7.92
N SER A 85 -9.56 -6.25 8.75
CA SER A 85 -10.71 -5.41 8.42
C SER A 85 -10.47 -4.53 7.19
N VAL A 86 -9.22 -4.10 6.95
CA VAL A 86 -8.83 -3.35 5.75
C VAL A 86 -8.64 -4.29 4.57
N MET A 87 -8.12 -5.51 4.78
CA MET A 87 -7.98 -6.50 3.70
C MET A 87 -9.31 -6.78 3.01
N GLN A 88 -10.41 -6.92 3.77
CA GLN A 88 -11.74 -7.14 3.18
C GLN A 88 -12.18 -5.96 2.29
N ILE A 89 -11.88 -4.73 2.69
CA ILE A 89 -12.17 -3.54 1.88
C ILE A 89 -11.30 -3.52 0.61
N VAL A 90 -10.03 -3.95 0.70
CA VAL A 90 -9.14 -4.10 -0.47
C VAL A 90 -9.70 -5.13 -1.45
N LYS A 91 -10.27 -6.24 -0.95
CA LYS A 91 -10.91 -7.26 -1.77
C LYS A 91 -12.11 -6.69 -2.53
N GLU A 92 -12.98 -5.93 -1.86
CA GLU A 92 -14.13 -5.25 -2.47
C GLU A 92 -13.69 -4.22 -3.53
N ASN A 93 -12.66 -3.44 -3.22
CA ASN A 93 -12.04 -2.47 -4.13
C ASN A 93 -11.28 -3.13 -5.30
N LYS A 94 -10.95 -4.42 -5.18
CA LYS A 94 -10.14 -5.21 -6.13
C LYS A 94 -8.66 -4.80 -6.24
N GLY A 95 -8.13 -4.18 -5.19
CA GLY A 95 -6.74 -3.75 -5.09
C GLY A 95 -5.74 -4.91 -4.94
N VAL A 96 -4.49 -4.59 -4.60
CA VAL A 96 -3.44 -5.57 -4.31
C VAL A 96 -2.57 -5.14 -3.13
N ILE A 97 -2.24 -6.08 -2.25
CA ILE A 97 -1.32 -5.87 -1.13
C ILE A 97 0.02 -6.51 -1.50
N MET A 98 1.06 -5.71 -1.66
CA MET A 98 2.40 -6.18 -2.04
C MET A 98 3.25 -6.34 -0.78
N VAL A 99 3.63 -7.58 -0.46
CA VAL A 99 4.24 -7.95 0.82
C VAL A 99 5.65 -7.37 0.95
N ASN A 100 5.92 -6.73 2.09
CA ASN A 100 7.20 -6.14 2.47
C ASN A 100 8.11 -7.19 3.12
N PHE A 101 9.43 -7.09 2.92
CA PHE A 101 10.41 -8.03 3.47
C PHE A 101 11.13 -7.50 4.71
N TYR A 102 10.92 -6.26 5.14
CA TYR A 102 11.60 -5.70 6.30
C TYR A 102 11.32 -6.50 7.57
N ASN A 103 12.36 -6.99 8.23
CA ASN A 103 12.27 -7.93 9.36
C ASN A 103 11.31 -7.43 10.45
N ASP A 104 11.41 -6.15 10.82
CA ASP A 104 10.58 -5.53 11.84
C ASP A 104 9.09 -5.43 11.46
N TYR A 105 8.76 -5.58 10.17
CA TYR A 105 7.37 -5.62 9.67
C TYR A 105 6.91 -7.05 9.37
N VAL A 106 7.83 -8.01 9.30
CA VAL A 106 7.53 -9.43 9.06
C VAL A 106 7.38 -10.17 10.39
N THR A 107 8.36 -10.09 11.27
CA THR A 107 8.36 -10.84 12.55
C THR A 107 8.26 -9.94 13.78
N CYS A 108 8.13 -8.62 13.59
CA CYS A 108 8.17 -7.64 14.69
C CYS A 108 9.45 -7.76 15.53
N SER A 109 10.53 -8.21 14.88
CA SER A 109 11.81 -8.57 15.47
C SER A 109 12.91 -8.28 14.44
N PRO A 110 14.16 -8.02 14.87
CA PRO A 110 15.29 -7.84 13.94
C PRO A 110 15.61 -9.11 13.13
N ASN A 111 15.10 -10.28 13.55
CA ASN A 111 15.35 -11.56 12.89
C ASN A 111 14.10 -12.05 12.16
N ALA A 112 14.23 -12.26 10.85
CA ALA A 112 13.21 -12.86 10.00
C ALA A 112 13.88 -13.79 8.98
N THR A 113 13.09 -14.69 8.41
CA THR A 113 13.49 -15.63 7.36
C THR A 113 12.55 -15.52 6.16
N LEU A 114 12.94 -16.11 5.04
CA LEU A 114 12.10 -16.25 3.86
C LEU A 114 10.77 -16.95 4.19
N ASP A 115 10.78 -17.94 5.08
CA ASP A 115 9.56 -18.65 5.52
C ASP A 115 8.55 -17.71 6.18
N ASP A 116 9.02 -16.76 7.00
CA ASP A 116 8.14 -15.77 7.63
C ASP A 116 7.48 -14.85 6.58
N VAL A 117 8.22 -14.47 5.53
CA VAL A 117 7.64 -13.71 4.40
C VAL A 117 6.59 -14.54 3.66
N ALA A 118 6.86 -15.82 3.42
CA ALA A 118 5.91 -16.73 2.81
C ALA A 118 4.65 -16.90 3.68
N ASP A 119 4.76 -16.86 5.01
CA ASP A 119 3.61 -16.88 5.93
C ASP A 119 2.69 -15.67 5.72
N HIS A 120 3.25 -14.47 5.52
CA HIS A 120 2.43 -13.29 5.19
C HIS A 120 1.71 -13.42 3.85
N ILE A 121 2.38 -13.97 2.84
CA ILE A 121 1.79 -14.19 1.51
C ILE A 121 0.64 -15.22 1.60
N ASP A 122 0.84 -16.32 2.31
CA ASP A 122 -0.18 -17.32 2.59
C ASP A 122 -1.36 -16.74 3.36
N TYR A 123 -1.08 -15.95 4.40
CA TYR A 123 -2.11 -15.34 5.23
C TYR A 123 -3.03 -14.42 4.44
N ILE A 124 -2.46 -13.54 3.61
CA ILE A 124 -3.27 -12.63 2.76
C ILE A 124 -4.08 -13.45 1.74
N LYS A 125 -3.48 -14.47 1.12
CA LYS A 125 -4.20 -15.37 0.22
C LYS A 125 -5.36 -16.07 0.93
N GLU A 126 -5.17 -16.57 2.15
CA GLU A 126 -6.23 -17.23 2.93
C GLU A 126 -7.39 -16.27 3.23
N LYS A 127 -7.09 -15.02 3.62
CA LYS A 127 -8.13 -14.05 4.02
C LYS A 127 -8.92 -13.47 2.86
N ILE A 128 -8.26 -13.16 1.75
CA ILE A 128 -8.91 -12.44 0.64
C ILE A 128 -8.80 -13.10 -0.72
N GLY A 129 -7.84 -14.01 -0.92
CA GLY A 129 -7.62 -14.77 -2.16
C GLY A 129 -6.31 -14.42 -2.86
N ALA A 130 -5.84 -15.34 -3.72
CA ALA A 130 -4.57 -15.19 -4.44
C ALA A 130 -4.56 -14.04 -5.45
N ASP A 131 -5.72 -13.49 -5.81
CA ASP A 131 -5.84 -12.34 -6.71
C ASP A 131 -5.41 -11.02 -6.05
N TYR A 132 -5.27 -10.95 -4.73
CA TYR A 132 -5.11 -9.67 -4.01
C TYR A 132 -3.76 -9.53 -3.31
N VAL A 133 -2.79 -10.40 -3.62
CA VAL A 133 -1.45 -10.39 -3.05
C VAL A 133 -0.38 -10.23 -4.13
N GLY A 134 0.67 -9.48 -3.82
CA GLY A 134 1.84 -9.23 -4.65
C GLY A 134 3.12 -9.18 -3.82
N ILE A 135 4.22 -8.75 -4.42
CA ILE A 135 5.53 -8.67 -3.76
C ILE A 135 6.07 -7.25 -3.86
N GLY A 136 6.45 -6.68 -2.71
CA GLY A 136 6.89 -5.30 -2.54
C GLY A 136 8.06 -5.22 -1.56
N GLY A 137 9.20 -5.82 -1.93
CA GLY A 137 10.24 -6.22 -0.98
C GLY A 137 10.95 -5.10 -0.21
N ASP A 138 10.84 -3.83 -0.62
CA ASP A 138 11.45 -2.67 0.06
C ASP A 138 12.99 -2.74 0.13
N TYR A 139 13.63 -3.44 -0.82
CA TYR A 139 15.09 -3.47 -0.97
C TYR A 139 15.66 -2.05 -1.12
N ASP A 140 16.85 -1.83 -0.55
CA ASP A 140 17.54 -0.53 -0.47
C ASP A 140 16.77 0.59 0.27
N GLY A 141 15.53 0.33 0.71
CA GLY A 141 14.72 1.22 1.55
C GLY A 141 14.83 0.93 3.05
N VAL A 142 15.36 -0.24 3.42
CA VAL A 142 15.37 -0.74 4.81
C VAL A 142 16.74 -1.21 5.26
N THR A 143 16.93 -1.28 6.57
CA THR A 143 18.24 -1.58 7.18
C THR A 143 18.52 -3.08 7.36
N ARG A 144 17.51 -3.93 7.21
CA ARG A 144 17.60 -5.39 7.41
C ARG A 144 16.65 -6.12 6.47
N THR A 145 17.09 -7.26 5.98
CA THR A 145 16.27 -8.17 5.16
C THR A 145 16.29 -9.58 5.77
N PRO A 146 15.32 -10.45 5.40
CA PRO A 146 15.20 -11.77 5.99
C PRO A 146 16.33 -12.69 5.50
N VAL A 147 16.70 -13.67 6.31
CA VAL A 147 17.63 -14.74 5.88
C VAL A 147 16.98 -15.51 4.73
N GLY A 148 17.72 -15.69 3.63
CA GLY A 148 17.23 -16.25 2.37
C GLY A 148 16.59 -15.22 1.42
N LEU A 149 16.49 -13.96 1.82
CA LEU A 149 16.01 -12.83 1.01
C LEU A 149 16.96 -11.63 1.10
N GLU A 150 18.27 -11.90 1.13
CA GLU A 150 19.31 -10.88 1.38
C GLU A 150 19.28 -9.74 0.36
N ASP A 151 18.99 -10.05 -0.91
CA ASP A 151 19.00 -9.09 -2.02
C ASP A 151 18.00 -9.48 -3.12
N VAL A 152 17.91 -8.63 -4.15
CA VAL A 152 16.99 -8.78 -5.28
C VAL A 152 17.21 -10.05 -6.13
N SER A 153 18.30 -10.79 -5.94
CA SER A 153 18.50 -12.08 -6.63
C SER A 153 17.70 -13.22 -6.02
N LYS A 154 17.10 -13.03 -4.84
CA LYS A 154 16.49 -14.09 -4.01
C LYS A 154 15.01 -14.36 -4.26
N TYR A 155 14.35 -13.60 -5.13
CA TYR A 155 12.95 -13.89 -5.48
C TYR A 155 12.71 -15.35 -5.92
N PRO A 156 13.56 -16.01 -6.74
CA PRO A 156 13.37 -17.41 -7.10
C PRO A 156 13.28 -18.36 -5.89
N ASP A 157 14.02 -18.10 -4.82
CA ASP A 157 14.00 -18.91 -3.61
C ASP A 157 12.62 -18.82 -2.91
N LEU A 158 12.01 -17.63 -2.92
CA LEU A 158 10.66 -17.42 -2.37
C LEU A 158 9.60 -18.16 -3.18
N PHE A 159 9.69 -18.11 -4.52
CA PHE A 159 8.80 -18.89 -5.38
C PHE A 159 8.99 -20.40 -5.18
N ALA A 160 10.22 -20.86 -4.97
CA ALA A 160 10.51 -22.26 -4.66
C ALA A 160 9.90 -22.69 -3.31
N GLU A 161 9.87 -21.82 -2.30
CA GLU A 161 9.16 -22.07 -1.05
C GLU A 161 7.64 -22.11 -1.25
N LEU A 162 7.05 -21.15 -1.95
CA LEU A 162 5.60 -21.14 -2.20
C LEU A 162 5.14 -22.36 -3.03
N LEU A 163 5.98 -22.85 -3.96
CA LEU A 163 5.77 -24.14 -4.64
C LEU A 163 5.75 -25.32 -3.66
N ARG A 164 6.69 -25.37 -2.70
CA ARG A 164 6.70 -26.38 -1.61
C ARG A 164 5.42 -26.30 -0.77
N ARG A 165 4.89 -25.10 -0.56
CA ARG A 165 3.59 -24.83 0.09
C ARG A 165 2.38 -25.09 -0.80
N LYS A 166 2.57 -25.73 -1.96
CA LYS A 166 1.51 -26.15 -2.90
C LYS A 166 0.73 -24.98 -3.51
N TRP A 167 1.37 -23.82 -3.70
CA TRP A 167 0.81 -22.81 -4.59
C TRP A 167 0.71 -23.35 -6.01
N SER A 168 -0.43 -23.08 -6.66
CA SER A 168 -0.59 -23.42 -8.07
C SER A 168 0.27 -22.48 -8.93
N GLU A 169 0.72 -22.95 -10.09
CA GLU A 169 1.46 -22.11 -11.04
C GLU A 169 0.66 -20.85 -11.42
N ALA A 170 -0.65 -21.00 -11.62
CA ALA A 170 -1.54 -19.88 -11.90
C ALA A 170 -1.57 -18.83 -10.76
N ASP A 171 -1.55 -19.26 -9.49
CA ASP A 171 -1.48 -18.33 -8.36
C ASP A 171 -0.10 -17.68 -8.22
N LEU A 172 0.97 -18.38 -8.58
CA LEU A 172 2.31 -17.82 -8.60
C LEU A 172 2.48 -16.78 -9.71
N GLU A 173 1.91 -16.99 -10.89
CA GLU A 173 1.90 -15.98 -11.95
C GLU A 173 1.13 -14.71 -11.53
N LYS A 174 0.03 -14.88 -10.78
CA LYS A 174 -0.72 -13.79 -10.14
C LYS A 174 0.16 -12.99 -9.20
N LEU A 175 0.81 -13.67 -8.26
CA LEU A 175 1.73 -13.08 -7.30
C LEU A 175 2.93 -12.38 -7.98
N ALA A 176 3.51 -12.99 -9.00
CA ALA A 176 4.68 -12.49 -9.72
C ALA A 176 4.42 -11.18 -10.47
N GLY A 177 3.17 -10.92 -10.86
CA GLY A 177 2.85 -9.65 -11.50
C GLY A 177 1.48 -9.56 -12.17
N LYS A 178 0.78 -10.67 -12.46
CA LYS A 178 -0.54 -10.56 -13.12
C LYS A 178 -1.55 -9.81 -12.25
N ASN A 179 -1.44 -9.86 -10.92
CA ASN A 179 -2.28 -9.05 -10.02
C ASN A 179 -1.99 -7.55 -10.13
N LEU A 180 -0.72 -7.16 -10.15
CA LEU A 180 -0.32 -5.77 -10.35
C LEU A 180 -0.77 -5.26 -11.73
N LEU A 181 -0.57 -6.06 -12.78
CA LEU A 181 -1.00 -5.72 -14.13
C LEU A 181 -2.53 -5.61 -14.25
N ARG A 182 -3.29 -6.43 -13.52
CA ARG A 182 -4.75 -6.29 -13.43
C ARG A 182 -5.11 -4.93 -12.84
N VAL A 183 -4.56 -4.60 -11.67
CA VAL A 183 -4.83 -3.33 -10.99
C VAL A 183 -4.45 -2.14 -11.88
N PHE A 184 -3.28 -2.18 -12.50
CA PHE A 184 -2.81 -1.09 -13.36
C PHE A 184 -3.74 -0.88 -14.57
N ARG A 185 -4.14 -1.95 -15.26
CA ARG A 185 -5.10 -1.85 -16.38
C ARG A 185 -6.46 -1.30 -15.94
N GLU A 186 -6.95 -1.68 -14.76
CA GLU A 186 -8.21 -1.13 -14.24
C GLU A 186 -8.08 0.37 -13.91
N VAL A 187 -6.93 0.81 -13.40
CA VAL A 187 -6.63 2.24 -13.19
C VAL A 187 -6.65 3.01 -14.51
N GLU A 188 -6.06 2.45 -15.58
CA GLU A 188 -6.09 3.06 -16.93
C GLU A 188 -7.51 3.09 -17.50
N LYS A 189 -8.31 2.03 -17.31
CA LYS A 189 -9.73 2.04 -17.72
C LYS A 189 -10.54 3.10 -17.00
N VAL A 190 -10.29 3.29 -15.70
CA VAL A 190 -10.94 4.35 -14.93
C VAL A 190 -10.55 5.69 -15.54
N ARG A 191 -9.26 6.00 -15.74
CA ARG A 191 -8.80 7.22 -16.43
C ARG A 191 -9.56 7.45 -17.74
N ASP A 192 -9.64 6.44 -18.59
CA ASP A 192 -10.29 6.55 -19.90
C ASP A 192 -11.80 6.83 -19.79
N SER A 193 -12.46 6.29 -18.76
CA SER A 193 -13.85 6.61 -18.45
C SER A 193 -14.06 8.05 -17.95
N LEU A 194 -13.00 8.72 -17.48
CA LEU A 194 -13.04 10.08 -16.93
C LEU A 194 -12.52 11.13 -17.91
N ILE A 195 -12.31 10.78 -19.18
CA ILE A 195 -11.70 11.69 -20.17
C ILE A 195 -12.48 12.98 -20.40
N SER A 196 -13.79 12.98 -20.16
CA SER A 196 -14.65 14.17 -20.24
C SER A 196 -14.67 15.01 -18.97
N GLU A 197 -14.13 14.51 -17.85
CA GLU A 197 -14.03 15.27 -16.61
C GLU A 197 -12.82 16.22 -16.71
N PRO A 198 -13.00 17.55 -16.58
CA PRO A 198 -11.88 18.48 -16.59
C PRO A 198 -10.97 18.26 -15.36
N PRO A 199 -9.67 18.62 -15.44
CA PRO A 199 -8.78 18.59 -14.29
C PRO A 199 -9.33 19.38 -13.11
N ASN A 200 -9.11 18.89 -11.89
CA ASN A 200 -9.45 19.64 -10.69
C ASN A 200 -8.45 20.79 -10.47
N GLU A 201 -8.93 22.03 -10.47
CA GLU A 201 -8.12 23.24 -10.27
C GLU A 201 -8.26 23.85 -8.87
N HIS A 202 -8.93 23.17 -7.93
CA HIS A 202 -9.03 23.67 -6.56
C HIS A 202 -7.66 23.70 -5.90
N THR A 203 -7.40 24.78 -5.15
CA THR A 203 -6.18 24.94 -4.37
C THR A 203 -6.43 24.61 -2.91
N ILE A 204 -5.46 23.96 -2.27
CA ILE A 204 -5.48 23.76 -0.82
C ILE A 204 -5.55 25.10 -0.08
N SER A 205 -6.48 25.22 0.88
CA SER A 205 -6.68 26.47 1.64
C SER A 205 -5.41 26.87 2.40
N ARG A 206 -5.04 28.16 2.31
CA ARG A 206 -3.87 28.70 3.02
C ARG A 206 -3.92 28.50 4.53
N SER A 207 -5.12 28.46 5.12
CA SER A 207 -5.30 28.23 6.56
C SER A 207 -4.86 26.83 7.01
N THR A 208 -4.78 25.86 6.09
CA THR A 208 -4.38 24.47 6.37
C THR A 208 -2.88 24.24 6.19
N TRP A 209 -2.17 25.23 5.67
CA TRP A 209 -0.78 25.08 5.30
C TRP A 209 0.15 25.21 6.50
N VAL A 210 0.98 24.20 6.75
CA VAL A 210 1.93 24.25 7.87
C VAL A 210 3.31 24.79 7.44
N ASN A 211 4.00 25.44 8.39
CA ASN A 211 5.26 26.15 8.22
C ASN A 211 5.29 27.10 7.00
N SER A 212 4.81 28.34 7.22
CA SER A 212 4.61 29.34 6.17
C SER A 212 5.87 30.07 5.68
N THR A 213 7.04 29.71 6.19
CA THR A 213 8.27 30.50 5.99
C THR A 213 8.97 30.26 4.64
N CYS A 214 8.75 29.11 3.99
CA CYS A 214 9.40 28.75 2.72
C CYS A 214 8.42 28.76 1.53
N ARG A 215 7.55 29.78 1.43
CA ARG A 215 6.63 29.95 0.29
C ARG A 215 6.30 31.41 0.04
N THR A 216 6.07 31.76 -1.22
CA THR A 216 5.59 33.09 -1.63
C THR A 216 4.08 33.09 -1.77
N SER A 217 3.47 34.25 -1.51
CA SER A 217 2.05 34.50 -1.73
C SER A 217 1.85 35.20 -3.06
N PHE A 218 1.93 34.44 -4.16
CA PHE A 218 1.37 34.87 -5.45
C PHE A 218 -0.05 34.31 -5.58
#